data_AF-A0A9D8B8J3-F1
#
_entry.id   AF-A0A9D8B8J3-F1
#
_cell.length_a   1.000
_cell.length_b   1.000
_cell.length_c   1.000
_cell.angle_alpha   90.00
_cell.angle_beta   90.00
_cell.angle_gamma   90.00
#
_symmetry.space_group_name_H-M   'P 1'
#
loop_
_entity.id
_entity.type
_entity.pdbx_description
1 polymer ?
#
loop_
_entity_poly.entity_id
_entity_poly.type
_entity_poly.pdbx_seq_one_letter_code
_entity_poly.pdbx_strand_id
1 'polypeptide(L)' 'HGGPIQVLICHLLGIGLEHWWQIRLSGASISILDTYPQGTSLALLNSTSHLD' A
#
# COMPACT_ATOMS: atom_id res chain seq x y z
N HIS A 1 5.92 -1.47 11.40
CA HIS A 1 4.59 -2.11 11.32
C HIS A 1 4.20 -2.29 9.86
N GLY A 2 4.41 -3.48 9.26
CA GLY A 2 4.10 -3.73 7.84
C GLY A 2 2.75 -4.43 7.63
N GLY A 3 2.45 -5.45 8.43
CA GLY A 3 1.24 -6.29 8.32
C GLY A 3 -0.07 -5.51 8.17
N PRO A 4 -0.42 -4.62 9.11
CA PRO A 4 -1.67 -3.85 9.02
C PRO A 4 -1.73 -2.94 7.78
N ILE A 5 -0.60 -2.38 7.35
CA ILE A 5 -0.55 -1.52 6.16
C ILE A 5 -0.75 -2.34 4.89
N GLN A 6 -0.15 -3.54 4.80
CA GLN A 6 -0.36 -4.47 3.68
C GLN A 6 -1.84 -4.85 3.53
N VAL A 7 -2.49 -5.20 4.66
CA VAL A 7 -3.93 -5.52 4.69
C VAL A 7 -4.77 -4.30 4.29
N LEU A 8 -4.44 -3.11 4.78
CA LEU A 8 -5.13 -1.88 4.43
C LEU A 8 -5.03 -1.58 2.93
N ILE A 9 -3.86 -1.75 2.33
CA ILE A 9 -3.65 -1.57 0.88
C ILE A 9 -4.51 -2.57 0.10
N CYS A 10 -4.53 -3.85 0.48
CA CYS A 10 -5.41 -4.83 -0.16
C CYS A 10 -6.89 -4.41 -0.09
N HIS A 11 -7.34 -4.02 1.10
CA HIS A 11 -8.72 -3.59 1.34
C HIS A 11 -9.09 -2.35 0.50
N LEU A 12 -8.24 -1.33 0.50
CA LEU A 12 -8.50 -0.08 -0.24
C LEU A 12 -8.51 -0.30 -1.76
N LEU A 13 -7.65 -1.17 -2.28
CA LEU A 13 -7.62 -1.51 -3.71
C LEU A 13 -8.71 -2.52 -4.14
N GLY A 14 -9.49 -3.04 -3.20
CA GLY A 14 -10.52 -4.04 -3.49
C GLY A 14 -9.95 -5.38 -3.99
N ILE A 15 -8.69 -5.68 -3.68
CA ILE A 15 -8.07 -6.98 -3.99
C ILE A 15 -8.22 -7.93 -2.78
N GLY A 16 -8.25 -9.24 -3.05
CA GLY A 16 -8.42 -10.23 -2.00
C GLY A 16 -7.28 -10.21 -0.98
N LEU A 17 -7.61 -10.44 0.29
CA LEU A 17 -6.63 -10.40 1.39
C LEU A 17 -5.55 -11.46 1.24
N GLU A 18 -5.79 -12.55 0.53
CA GLU A 18 -4.78 -13.56 0.18
C GLU A 18 -3.57 -12.99 -0.57
N HIS A 19 -3.63 -11.75 -1.05
CA HIS A 19 -2.51 -11.05 -1.69
C HIS A 19 -1.66 -10.22 -0.72
N TRP A 20 -2.02 -10.12 0.57
CA TRP A 20 -1.35 -9.23 1.52
C TRP A 20 0.16 -9.47 1.64
N TRP A 21 0.58 -10.74 1.55
CA TRP A 21 1.99 -11.14 1.63
C TRP A 21 2.80 -10.81 0.36
N GLN A 22 2.14 -10.50 -0.76
CA GLN A 22 2.80 -10.11 -2.02
C GLN A 22 3.21 -8.62 -2.01
N ILE A 23 2.66 -7.82 -1.10
CA ILE A 23 2.97 -6.39 -0.96
C ILE A 23 4.15 -6.25 0.01
N ARG A 24 5.34 -5.84 -0.45
CA ARG A 24 6.48 -5.60 0.44
C ARG A 24 6.55 -4.14 0.87
N LEU A 25 6.73 -3.90 2.17
CA LEU A 25 6.99 -2.58 2.74
C LEU A 25 8.39 -2.53 3.37
N SER A 26 9.20 -1.61 2.90
CA SER A 26 10.52 -1.27 3.41
C SER A 26 10.41 -0.36 4.64
N GLY A 27 11.45 -0.35 5.48
CA GLY A 27 11.52 0.60 6.60
C GLY A 27 11.49 2.04 6.10
N ALA A 28 10.73 2.89 6.79
CA ALA A 28 10.55 4.30 6.47
C ALA A 28 10.08 4.59 5.02
N SER A 29 9.46 3.63 4.34
CA SER A 29 8.95 3.88 2.99
C SER A 29 7.64 4.66 2.99
N ILE A 30 7.36 5.34 1.88
CA ILE A 30 6.15 6.13 1.63
C ILE A 30 5.29 5.41 0.59
N SER A 31 3.99 5.30 0.85
CA SER A 31 2.99 4.84 -0.11
C SER A 31 1.82 5.83 -0.15
N ILE A 32 1.30 6.10 -1.34
CA ILE A 32 0.24 7.08 -1.59
C ILE A 32 -0.89 6.36 -2.34
N LEU A 33 -2.08 6.39 -1.74
CA LEU A 33 -3.31 5.87 -2.31
C LEU A 33 -4.34 6.99 -2.32
N ASP A 34 -4.93 7.24 -3.47
CA ASP A 34 -5.96 8.27 -3.65
C ASP A 34 -7.34 7.60 -3.66
N THR A 35 -8.18 7.97 -2.70
CA THR A 35 -9.53 7.40 -2.51
C THR A 35 -10.60 8.29 -3.15
N TYR A 36 -11.44 7.70 -4.00
CA TYR A 36 -12.54 8.34 -4.69
C TYR A 36 -13.85 7.58 -4.43
N PRO A 37 -15.03 8.16 -4.71
CA PRO A 37 -16.30 7.44 -4.61
C PRO A 37 -16.36 6.16 -5.45
N GLN A 38 -15.65 6.10 -6.58
CA GLN A 38 -15.63 4.95 -7.49
C GLN A 38 -14.62 3.87 -7.08
N GLY A 39 -13.73 4.15 -6.12
CA GLY A 39 -12.66 3.25 -5.70
C GLY A 39 -11.36 3.97 -5.38
N THR A 40 -10.30 3.20 -5.17
CA THR A 40 -8.98 3.73 -4.81
C THR A 40 -7.98 3.53 -5.95
N SER A 41 -7.16 4.54 -6.21
CA SER A 41 -6.01 4.47 -7.11
C SER A 41 -4.71 4.40 -6.30
N LEU A 42 -3.79 3.52 -6.70
CA LEU A 42 -2.44 3.45 -6.12
C LEU A 42 -1.51 4.40 -6.89
N ALA A 43 -1.15 5.52 -6.28
CA ALA A 43 -0.28 6.52 -6.90
C ALA A 43 1.22 6.23 -6.66
N LEU A 44 1.56 5.72 -5.47
CA LEU A 44 2.93 5.38 -5.08
C LEU A 44 2.93 4.19 -4.12
N LEU A 45 3.83 3.24 -4.32
CA LEU A 45 4.00 2.12 -3.40
C LEU A 45 5.46 2.01 -2.99
N ASN A 46 5.68 1.96 -1.69
CA ASN A 46 6.95 1.57 -1.08
C ASN A 46 8.18 2.41 -1.54
N SER A 47 8.01 3.72 -1.73
CA SER A 47 9.12 4.59 -2.10
C SER A 47 10.05 4.86 -0.92
N THR A 48 11.35 4.71 -1.15
CA THR A 48 12.43 5.01 -0.19
C THR A 48 13.37 6.11 -0.70
N SER A 49 12.98 6.86 -1.74
CA SER A 49 13.85 7.83 -2.43
C SER A 49 14.33 9.00 -1.55
N HIS A 50 13.79 9.17 -0.35
CA HIS A 50 14.19 10.21 0.62
C HIS A 50 15.18 9.68 1.67
N LEU A 51 15.51 8.39 1.64
CA LEU A 51 16.45 7.76 2.57
C LEU A 51 17.89 7.74 2.04
N ASP A 52 18.12 8.33 0.86
CA ASP A 52 19.46 8.56 0.29
C ASP A 52 20.15 9.78 0.93
#